data_AF-R5CSD7-F1
#
_entry.id   AF-R5CSD7-F1
#
_cell.length_a   1.000
_cell.length_b   1.000
_cell.length_c   1.000
_cell.angle_alpha   90.00
_cell.angle_beta   90.00
_cell.angle_gamma   90.00
#
_symmetry.space_group_name_H-M   'P 1'
#
loop_
_entity.id
_entity.type
_entity.pdbx_description
1 polymer ?
#
loop_
_entity_poly.entity_id
_entity_poly.type
_entity_poly.pdbx_seq_one_letter_code
_entity_poly.pdbx_strand_id
1 'polypeptide(L)'
;MVDFKNFSAILSCLDDYMVLKGKKEINDIEANMELDRVGLLKDSQPNPGLPLRNLLVKMRDSNILPQNIRQAYGVWTIKLSKTIAKSPLVNQFQYC
;
A
#
# COMPACT_ATOMS: atom_id res chain seq x y z
N MET A 1 18.01 4.52 -1.33
CA MET A 1 16.89 5.22 -1.98
C MET A 1 15.74 4.22 -2.09
N VAL A 2 14.56 4.51 -1.56
CA VAL A 2 13.39 3.64 -1.74
C VAL A 2 12.99 3.74 -3.21
N ASP A 3 12.94 2.61 -3.90
CA ASP A 3 12.68 2.58 -5.34
C ASP A 3 11.18 2.78 -5.60
N PHE A 4 10.79 4.03 -5.86
CA PHE A 4 9.40 4.44 -6.08
C PHE A 4 8.74 3.71 -7.25
N LYS A 5 9.51 3.27 -8.26
CA LYS A 5 8.98 2.51 -9.39
C LYS A 5 8.48 1.14 -8.94
N ASN A 6 9.24 0.46 -8.09
CA ASN A 6 8.85 -0.84 -7.55
C ASN A 6 7.61 -0.71 -6.68
N PHE A 7 7.49 0.38 -5.93
CA PHE A 7 6.33 0.59 -5.08
C PHE A 7 5.05 0.94 -5.84
N SER A 8 5.13 1.74 -6.91
CA SER A 8 3.97 1.97 -7.77
C SER A 8 3.46 0.67 -8.39
N ALA A 9 4.35 -0.23 -8.81
CA ALA A 9 3.98 -1.55 -9.33
C ALA A 9 3.31 -2.41 -8.26
N ILE A 10 3.83 -2.40 -7.03
CA ILE A 10 3.21 -3.07 -5.86
C ILE A 10 1.77 -2.57 -5.66
N LEU A 11 1.56 -1.25 -5.60
CA LEU A 11 0.21 -0.69 -5.40
C LEU A 11 -0.74 -1.07 -6.52
N SER A 12 -0.32 -0.93 -7.78
CA SER A 12 -1.15 -1.30 -8.94
C SER A 12 -1.52 -2.78 -8.93
N CYS A 13 -0.59 -3.66 -8.59
CA CYS A 13 -0.87 -5.09 -8.45
C CYS A 13 -1.91 -5.38 -7.37
N LEU A 14 -1.78 -4.76 -6.20
CA LEU A 14 -2.74 -4.92 -5.10
C LEU A 14 -4.12 -4.36 -5.46
N ASP A 15 -4.17 -3.24 -6.18
CA ASP A 15 -5.42 -2.66 -6.66
C ASP A 15 -6.12 -3.58 -7.66
N ASP A 16 -5.39 -4.11 -8.65
CA ASP A 16 -5.94 -5.03 -9.65
C ASP A 16 -6.45 -6.32 -8.99
N TYR A 17 -5.71 -6.84 -8.01
CA TYR A 17 -6.14 -7.98 -7.20
C TYR A 17 -7.44 -7.68 -6.44
N MET A 18 -7.51 -6.54 -5.75
CA MET A 18 -8.70 -6.13 -5.00
C MET A 18 -9.91 -5.94 -5.92
N VAL A 19 -9.73 -5.34 -7.10
CA VAL A 19 -10.78 -5.19 -8.12
C VAL A 19 -11.27 -6.56 -8.59
N LEU A 20 -10.34 -7.47 -8.92
CA LEU A 20 -10.66 -8.82 -9.39
C LEU A 20 -11.39 -9.66 -8.33
N LYS A 21 -11.06 -9.45 -7.04
CA LYS A 21 -11.70 -10.13 -5.91
C LYS A 21 -12.94 -9.40 -5.37
N GLY A 22 -13.26 -8.21 -5.88
CA GLY A 22 -14.35 -7.38 -5.36
C GLY A 22 -14.11 -6.88 -3.92
N LYS A 23 -12.84 -6.78 -3.48
CA LYS A 23 -12.45 -6.34 -2.14
C LYS A 23 -12.18 -4.83 -2.14
N LYS A 24 -12.55 -4.16 -1.04
CA LYS A 24 -12.26 -2.73 -0.82
C LYS A 24 -10.98 -2.50 -0.03
N GLU A 25 -10.59 -3.49 0.77
CA GLU A 25 -9.39 -3.47 1.59
C GLU A 25 -8.88 -4.88 1.82
N ILE A 26 -7.57 -4.99 2.03
CA ILE A 26 -6.85 -6.23 2.34
C ILE A 26 -5.86 -5.99 3.47
N ASN A 27 -5.51 -7.04 4.20
CA ASN A 27 -4.47 -6.99 5.23
C ASN A 27 -3.08 -7.17 4.61
N ASP A 28 -2.05 -6.89 5.41
CA ASP A 28 -0.65 -7.06 5.02
C ASP A 28 -0.25 -8.48 4.64
N ILE A 29 -0.80 -9.48 5.33
CA ILE A 29 -0.50 -10.89 5.06
C ILE A 29 -1.02 -11.30 3.67
N GLU A 30 -2.28 -11.00 3.37
CA GLU A 30 -2.93 -11.25 2.07
C GLU A 30 -2.24 -10.47 0.95
N ALA A 31 -1.96 -9.18 1.19
CA ALA A 31 -1.24 -8.36 0.23
C ALA A 31 0.14 -8.94 -0.09
N ASN A 32 0.90 -9.37 0.92
CA ASN A 32 2.24 -9.90 0.69
C ASN A 32 2.23 -11.25 -0.04
N MET A 33 1.25 -12.11 0.23
CA MET A 33 1.08 -13.36 -0.52
C MET A 33 0.82 -13.10 -2.00
N GLU A 34 -0.04 -12.12 -2.32
CA GLU A 34 -0.29 -11.78 -3.72
C GLU A 34 0.97 -11.22 -4.40
N LEU A 35 1.72 -10.38 -3.70
CA LEU A 35 2.98 -9.85 -4.22
C LEU A 35 4.05 -10.93 -4.45
N ASP A 36 4.09 -11.97 -3.61
CA ASP A 36 4.97 -13.13 -3.79
C ASP A 36 4.52 -13.96 -5.00
N ARG A 37 3.20 -14.18 -5.12
CA ARG A 37 2.58 -14.91 -6.25
C ARG A 37 2.94 -14.29 -7.60
N VAL A 38 2.98 -12.96 -7.68
CA VAL A 38 3.35 -12.23 -8.91
C VAL A 38 4.84 -11.93 -9.03
N GLY A 39 5.66 -12.31 -8.03
CA GLY A 39 7.11 -12.11 -8.02
C GLY A 39 7.56 -10.65 -7.78
N LEU A 40 6.68 -9.79 -7.25
CA LEU A 40 7.02 -8.39 -6.91
C LEU A 40 7.68 -8.24 -5.54
N LEU A 41 7.26 -9.05 -4.56
CA LEU A 41 7.83 -9.04 -3.22
C LEU A 41 7.81 -10.44 -2.63
N LYS A 42 8.99 -11.01 -2.40
CA LYS A 42 9.10 -12.36 -1.85
C LYS A 42 8.59 -12.39 -0.40
N ASP A 43 7.64 -13.28 -0.12
CA ASP A 43 7.15 -13.46 1.26
C ASP A 43 8.20 -14.22 2.10
N SER A 44 8.15 -13.99 3.41
CA SER A 44 8.96 -14.70 4.39
C SER A 44 8.10 -15.80 5.01
N GLN A 45 8.37 -17.06 4.66
CA GLN A 45 7.69 -18.22 5.25
C GLN A 45 7.61 -18.19 6.80
N PRO A 46 8.68 -17.84 7.55
CA PRO A 46 8.59 -17.81 9.01
C PRO A 46 7.78 -16.63 9.56
N ASN A 47 7.56 -15.57 8.77
CA ASN A 47 6.84 -14.37 9.19
C ASN A 47 6.03 -13.78 8.03
N PRO A 48 4.82 -14.29 7.77
CA PRO A 48 3.97 -13.83 6.68
C PRO A 48 3.71 -12.32 6.77
N GLY A 49 3.89 -11.62 5.65
CA GLY A 49 3.65 -10.17 5.57
C GLY A 49 4.78 -9.29 6.14
N LEU A 50 5.79 -9.86 6.80
CA LEU A 50 6.93 -9.08 7.35
C LEU A 50 7.69 -8.29 6.27
N PRO A 51 7.99 -8.84 5.08
CA PRO A 51 8.63 -8.09 4.00
C PRO A 51 7.85 -6.82 3.62
N LEU A 52 6.52 -6.95 3.45
CA LEU A 52 5.66 -5.81 3.13
C LEU A 52 5.61 -4.82 4.29
N ARG A 53 5.44 -5.28 5.54
CA ARG A 53 5.47 -4.42 6.73
C ARG A 53 6.74 -3.58 6.80
N ASN A 54 7.90 -4.19 6.57
CA ASN A 54 9.18 -3.49 6.60
C ASN A 54 9.27 -2.41 5.51
N LEU A 55 8.71 -2.67 4.33
CA LEU A 55 8.63 -1.67 3.26
C LEU A 55 7.72 -0.50 3.65
N LEU A 56 6.54 -0.80 4.20
CA LEU A 56 5.57 0.22 4.64
C LEU A 56 6.11 1.07 5.81
N VAL A 57 6.81 0.45 6.76
CA VAL A 57 7.51 1.15 7.85
C VAL A 57 8.55 2.12 7.28
N LYS A 58 9.40 1.68 6.35
CA LYS A 58 10.39 2.56 5.71
C LYS A 58 9.74 3.75 5.01
N MET A 59 8.60 3.55 4.36
CA MET A 59 7.86 4.62 3.70
C MET A 59 7.22 5.60 4.66
N ARG A 60 6.64 5.09 5.75
CA ARG A 60 6.12 5.91 6.85
C ARG A 60 7.23 6.76 7.45
N ASP A 61 8.36 6.15 7.78
CA ASP A 61 9.51 6.83 8.39
C ASP A 61 10.14 7.85 7.41
N SER A 62 9.96 7.64 6.10
CA SER A 62 10.36 8.58 5.03
C SER A 62 9.26 9.60 4.67
N ASN A 63 8.12 9.64 5.38
CA ASN A 63 6.98 10.52 5.12
C ASN A 63 6.38 10.45 3.69
N ILE A 64 6.51 9.29 3.02
CA ILE A 64 6.00 9.04 1.66
C ILE A 64 4.92 7.95 1.62
N LEU A 65 4.38 7.58 2.78
CA LEU A 65 3.36 6.55 2.87
C LEU A 65 2.07 7.00 2.16
N PRO A 66 1.50 6.19 1.26
CA PRO A 66 0.23 6.50 0.61
C PRO A 66 -0.93 6.59 1.59
N GLN A 67 -1.88 7.48 1.30
CA GLN A 67 -3.07 7.68 2.14
C GLN A 67 -4.01 6.47 2.21
N ASN A 68 -3.92 5.57 1.22
CA ASN A 68 -4.69 4.33 1.17
C ASN A 68 -4.13 3.21 2.06
N ILE A 69 -2.96 3.42 2.64
CA ILE A 69 -2.35 2.48 3.57
C ILE A 69 -2.42 3.08 4.97
N ARG A 70 -2.91 2.29 5.92
CA ARG A 70 -3.01 2.69 7.33
C ARG A 70 -2.49 1.59 8.22
N GLN A 71 -1.88 2.01 9.32
CA GLN A 71 -1.51 1.12 10.41
C GLN A 71 -2.42 1.43 11.61
N ALA A 72 -3.12 0.42 12.14
CA ALA A 72 -3.94 0.52 13.33
C ALA A 72 -3.64 -0.67 14.24
N TYR A 73 -3.34 -0.41 15.52
CA TYR A 73 -3.02 -1.46 16.51
C TYR A 73 -1.93 -2.44 16.06
N GLY A 74 -0.93 -1.96 15.31
CA GLY A 74 0.14 -2.80 14.77
C GLY A 74 -0.23 -3.61 13.51
N VAL A 75 -1.49 -3.58 13.09
CA VAL A 75 -1.98 -4.22 11.85
C VAL A 75 -1.94 -3.21 10.71
N TRP A 76 -1.45 -3.64 9.55
CA TRP A 76 -1.48 -2.84 8.34
C TRP A 76 -2.68 -3.20 7.47
N THR A 77 -3.36 -2.17 6.98
CA THR A 77 -4.51 -2.30 6.08
C THR A 77 -4.25 -1.49 4.83
N ILE A 78 -4.43 -2.12 3.68
CA ILE A 78 -4.29 -1.51 2.36
C ILE A 78 -5.67 -1.41 1.75
N LYS A 79 -6.13 -0.18 1.54
CA LYS A 79 -7.40 0.11 0.87
C LYS A 79 -7.17 0.28 -0.62
N LEU A 80 -8.17 -0.08 -1.41
CA LEU A 80 -8.17 0.13 -2.85
C LEU A 80 -7.97 1.62 -3.14
N SER A 81 -6.91 1.97 -3.86
CA SER A 81 -6.54 3.37 -4.10
C SER A 81 -7.67 4.17 -4.77
N LYS A 82 -8.43 3.51 -5.65
CA LYS A 82 -9.59 4.07 -6.37
C LYS A 82 -10.80 4.39 -5.49
N THR A 83 -10.85 3.88 -4.26
CA THR A 83 -11.94 4.18 -3.29
C THR A 83 -11.62 5.35 -2.36
N ILE A 84 -10.38 5.86 -2.41
CA ILE A 84 -10.02 7.05 -1.68
C ILE A 84 -10.60 8.23 -2.46
N ALA A 85 -11.57 8.91 -1.85
CA ALA A 85 -12.00 10.20 -2.35
C ALA A 85 -10.75 11.05 -2.52
N LYS A 86 -10.47 11.53 -3.75
CA LYS A 86 -9.47 12.56 -3.97
C LYS A 86 -9.89 13.71 -3.07
N SER A 87 -9.24 13.90 -1.92
CA SER A 87 -9.39 15.15 -1.19
C SER A 87 -9.09 16.23 -2.21
N PRO A 88 -10.03 17.15 -2.50
CA PRO A 88 -9.73 18.24 -3.40
C PRO A 88 -8.48 18.90 -2.82
N LEU A 89 -7.44 19.02 -3.66
CA LEU A 89 -6.36 19.95 -3.41
C LEU A 89 -7.06 21.30 -3.22
N VAL A 90 -7.34 21.65 -1.97
CA VAL A 90 -7.75 23.00 -1.63
C VAL A 90 -6.56 23.84 -2.06
N ASN A 91 -6.72 24.55 -3.18
CA ASN A 91 -5.83 25.62 -3.61
C ASN A 91 -5.75 26.62 -2.47
N GLN A 92 -4.86 26.35 -1.51
CA GLN A 92 -4.41 27.34 -0.56
C GLN A 92 -3.50 28.28 -1.36
N PHE A 93 -3.77 29.58 -1.24
CA PHE A 93 -3.10 30.72 -1.88
C PHE A 93 -3.61 31.15 -3.26
N GLN A 94 -4.88 31.57 -3.28
CA GLN A 94 -5.28 32.71 -4.09
C GLN A 94 -5.89 33.75 -3.14
N TYR A 95 -5.01 34.51 -2.47
CA TYR A 95 -5.40 35.76 -1.83
C TYR A 95 -4.93 36.91 -2.73
N CYS A 96 -5.87 37.81 -2.97
CA CYS A 96 -5.84 38.95 -3.88
C CYS A 96 -4.67 39.91 -3.65
#